data_AF-A0A8C5NMS7-F1
#
_entry.id   AF-A0A8C5NMS7-F1
#
_cell.length_a   1.000
_cell.length_b   1.000
_cell.length_c   1.000
_cell.angle_alpha   90.00
_cell.angle_beta   90.00
_cell.angle_gamma   90.00
#
_symmetry.space_group_name_H-M   'P 1'
#
loop_
_entity.id
_entity.type
_entity.pdbx_description
1 polymer ?
#
loop_
_entity_poly.entity_id
_entity_poly.type
_entity_poly.pdbx_seq_one_letter_code
_entity_poly.pdbx_strand_id
1 'polypeptide(L)'
;MQGPLPVPGPPGAANDGVQGAEEGPRAAIKAGPGSGSPACDPREPEPEFLRATRSPPADTMVQWTAEEKQLITGLWGKVNVAECGGEALARLLIVYPWTQRFFASFGNLSGATAIIGNPKVQAHGKKVLTSFGEAVKNLDGIKNTFSALSELHCDKLHVDPENFRLLGDILVIVLAAHFTKDFTPACQATWQKLVGLVAHALARKYH
;
A
#
# COMPACT_ATOMS: atom_id res chain seq x y z
N MET A 1 42.73 26.46 36.00
CA MET A 1 43.24 25.16 35.53
C MET A 1 42.34 24.07 36.11
N GLN A 2 41.26 23.70 35.41
CA GLN A 2 40.37 22.60 35.80
C GLN A 2 40.66 21.43 34.84
N GLY A 3 41.01 20.27 35.39
CA GLY A 3 41.34 19.07 34.63
C GLY A 3 40.11 18.42 33.98
N PRO A 4 40.29 17.52 33.00
CA PRO A 4 39.19 16.98 32.21
C PRO A 4 38.38 15.91 32.98
N LEU A 5 37.07 15.95 32.80
CA LEU A 5 36.11 14.96 33.31
C LEU A 5 36.18 13.64 32.49
N PRO A 6 35.92 12.48 33.11
CA PRO A 6 36.00 11.18 32.44
C PRO A 6 34.81 10.93 31.51
N VAL A 7 35.10 10.32 30.35
CA VAL A 7 34.10 9.84 29.37
C VAL A 7 33.61 8.43 29.74
N PRO A 8 32.30 8.13 29.63
CA PRO A 8 31.77 6.78 29.85
C PRO A 8 32.00 5.87 28.64
N GLY A 9 32.47 4.64 28.89
CA GLY A 9 32.69 3.60 27.88
C GLY A 9 31.40 2.91 27.40
N PRO A 10 31.46 2.15 26.29
CA PRO A 10 30.29 1.53 25.68
C PRO A 10 29.81 0.28 26.46
N PRO A 11 28.50 -0.04 26.43
CA PRO A 11 27.96 -1.22 27.09
C PRO A 11 28.33 -2.52 26.35
N GLY A 12 28.79 -3.51 27.13
CA GLY A 12 29.18 -4.83 26.68
C GLY A 12 28.00 -5.70 26.24
N ALA A 13 28.23 -6.50 25.21
CA ALA A 13 27.28 -7.49 24.71
C ALA A 13 27.11 -8.64 25.72
N ALA A 14 25.88 -8.87 26.15
CA ALA A 14 25.49 -10.08 26.88
C ALA A 14 25.33 -11.24 25.88
N ASN A 15 26.12 -12.28 26.08
CA ASN A 15 26.01 -13.59 25.45
C ASN A 15 25.16 -14.45 26.39
N ASP A 16 23.94 -14.79 25.96
CA ASP A 16 23.15 -15.87 26.56
C ASP A 16 23.44 -17.18 25.84
N GLY A 17 24.05 -18.09 26.58
CA GLY A 17 24.30 -19.46 26.16
C GLY A 17 23.01 -20.30 26.15
N VAL A 18 22.88 -21.14 25.13
CA VAL A 18 22.01 -22.32 25.16
C VAL A 18 22.89 -23.54 24.87
N GLN A 19 23.13 -24.33 25.91
CA GLN A 19 23.68 -25.68 25.84
C GLN A 19 22.61 -26.65 25.35
N GLY A 20 23.05 -27.67 24.59
CA GLY A 20 22.20 -28.55 23.81
C GLY A 20 21.50 -29.70 24.56
N ALA A 21 20.71 -30.45 23.79
CA ALA A 21 20.24 -31.81 24.04
C ALA A 21 19.78 -32.37 22.67
N GLU A 22 20.58 -33.24 22.07
CA GLU A 22 20.34 -34.69 21.89
C GLU A 22 19.54 -35.08 20.64
N GLU A 23 20.26 -35.69 19.69
CA GLU A 23 19.71 -36.41 18.54
C GLU A 23 19.09 -37.75 18.99
N GLY A 24 17.79 -37.92 18.75
CA GLY A 24 17.08 -39.20 18.87
C GLY A 24 16.94 -39.91 17.51
N PRO A 25 16.88 -41.26 17.48
CA PRO A 25 17.15 -42.04 16.27
C PRO A 25 16.00 -42.07 15.25
N ARG A 26 16.40 -42.09 13.97
CA ARG A 26 15.56 -42.33 12.78
C ARG A 26 14.80 -43.66 12.88
N ALA A 27 13.48 -43.59 12.99
CA ALA A 27 12.60 -44.73 12.76
C ALA A 27 12.34 -44.88 11.24
N ALA A 28 12.82 -45.99 10.69
CA ALA A 28 12.52 -46.42 9.32
C ALA A 28 11.05 -46.89 9.23
N ILE A 29 10.25 -46.20 8.41
CA ILE A 29 8.88 -46.58 8.11
C ILE A 29 8.91 -47.50 6.88
N LYS A 30 8.54 -48.76 7.07
CA LYS A 30 8.44 -49.78 6.01
C LYS A 30 7.30 -49.43 5.04
N ALA A 31 7.58 -49.48 3.74
CA ALA A 31 6.58 -49.44 2.69
C ALA A 31 5.79 -50.76 2.64
N GLY A 32 4.47 -50.70 2.78
CA GLY A 32 3.54 -51.79 2.49
C GLY A 32 3.12 -51.79 1.01
N PRO A 33 2.61 -52.93 0.47
CA PRO A 33 2.25 -53.06 -0.93
C PRO A 33 0.90 -52.40 -1.24
N GLY A 34 0.72 -52.06 -2.51
CA GLY A 34 -0.28 -51.10 -2.99
C GLY A 34 -1.74 -51.54 -2.94
N SER A 35 -2.60 -50.52 -2.97
CA SER A 35 -3.99 -50.61 -3.42
C SER A 35 -4.20 -49.56 -4.51
N GLY A 36 -4.80 -50.00 -5.62
CA GLY A 36 -4.90 -49.22 -6.85
C GLY A 36 -5.74 -47.95 -6.70
N SER A 37 -5.32 -46.90 -7.41
CA SER A 37 -6.10 -45.69 -7.60
C SER A 37 -7.43 -46.02 -8.29
N PRO A 38 -8.58 -45.58 -7.75
CA PRO A 38 -9.78 -45.53 -8.56
C PRO A 38 -9.62 -44.42 -9.60
N ALA A 39 -9.93 -44.73 -10.85
CA ALA A 39 -9.97 -43.74 -11.92
C ALA A 39 -10.98 -42.64 -11.56
N CYS A 40 -10.53 -41.38 -11.61
CA CYS A 40 -11.35 -40.20 -11.34
C CYS A 40 -12.35 -40.01 -12.48
N ASP A 41 -13.65 -40.06 -12.16
CA ASP A 41 -14.76 -39.83 -13.07
C ASP A 41 -14.79 -38.34 -13.50
N PRO A 42 -14.76 -37.98 -14.80
CA PRO A 42 -14.68 -36.58 -15.25
C PRO A 42 -15.94 -35.72 -15.03
N ARG A 43 -16.89 -36.12 -14.17
CA ARG A 43 -18.21 -35.47 -14.06
C ARG A 43 -18.65 -35.12 -12.64
N GLU A 44 -17.74 -34.96 -11.69
CA GLU A 44 -18.07 -34.29 -10.43
C GLU A 44 -17.86 -32.77 -10.52
N PRO A 45 -18.82 -31.95 -10.08
CA PRO A 45 -18.61 -30.51 -9.97
C PRO A 45 -17.63 -30.21 -8.84
N GLU A 46 -16.55 -29.49 -9.16
CA GLU A 46 -15.49 -29.10 -8.23
C GLU A 46 -16.03 -28.39 -6.95
N PRO A 47 -15.49 -28.71 -5.77
CA PRO A 47 -15.91 -28.09 -4.51
C PRO A 47 -15.56 -26.58 -4.47
N GLU A 48 -16.48 -25.76 -3.95
CA GLU A 48 -16.36 -24.30 -3.93
C GLU A 48 -15.07 -23.77 -3.26
N PHE A 49 -14.48 -24.54 -2.34
CA PHE A 49 -13.22 -24.18 -1.69
C PHE A 49 -12.03 -24.08 -2.67
N LEU A 50 -12.04 -24.83 -3.78
CA LEU A 50 -11.00 -24.71 -4.82
C LEU A 50 -11.22 -23.53 -5.77
N ARG A 51 -12.41 -22.91 -5.82
CA ARG A 51 -12.62 -21.65 -6.56
C ARG A 51 -11.87 -20.48 -5.93
N ALA A 52 -11.62 -20.52 -4.62
CA ALA A 52 -10.99 -19.44 -3.87
C ALA A 52 -9.48 -19.28 -4.12
N THR A 53 -8.83 -20.23 -4.81
CA THR A 53 -7.38 -20.21 -5.08
C THR A 53 -7.02 -19.93 -6.54
N ARG A 54 -8.02 -19.70 -7.40
CA ARG A 54 -7.75 -19.35 -8.81
C ARG A 54 -7.32 -17.89 -8.87
N SER A 55 -6.08 -17.63 -9.30
CA SER A 55 -5.67 -16.29 -9.72
C SER A 55 -6.72 -15.74 -10.69
N PRO A 56 -7.25 -14.52 -10.45
CA PRO A 56 -8.24 -13.96 -11.34
C PRO A 56 -7.64 -13.81 -12.76
N PRO A 57 -8.42 -14.06 -13.82
CA PRO A 57 -7.95 -13.85 -15.19
C PRO A 57 -7.46 -12.41 -15.37
N ALA A 58 -6.44 -12.24 -16.20
CA ALA A 58 -5.65 -11.01 -16.39
C ALA A 58 -6.40 -9.77 -16.89
N ASP A 59 -7.74 -9.81 -16.97
CA ASP A 59 -8.59 -8.68 -17.35
C ASP A 59 -9.94 -8.70 -16.62
N THR A 60 -9.92 -8.87 -15.30
CA THR A 60 -11.08 -8.45 -14.50
C THR A 60 -11.18 -6.93 -14.59
N MET A 61 -11.88 -6.41 -15.61
CA MET A 61 -12.31 -5.03 -15.66
C MET A 61 -13.07 -4.77 -14.36
N VAL A 62 -12.49 -3.95 -13.49
CA VAL A 62 -13.11 -3.67 -12.21
C VAL A 62 -14.39 -2.91 -12.48
N GLN A 63 -15.51 -3.56 -12.17
CA GLN A 63 -16.84 -3.00 -12.30
C GLN A 63 -17.18 -2.24 -11.03
N TRP A 64 -17.81 -1.09 -11.21
CA TRP A 64 -18.31 -0.26 -10.13
C TRP A 64 -19.83 -0.34 -10.09
N THR A 65 -20.40 -0.65 -8.93
CA THR A 65 -21.85 -0.56 -8.76
C THR A 65 -22.31 0.90 -8.72
N ALA A 66 -23.61 1.14 -8.92
CA ALA A 66 -24.16 2.50 -8.82
C ALA A 66 -23.92 3.10 -7.43
N GLU A 67 -24.08 2.28 -6.38
CA GLU A 67 -23.86 2.64 -5.00
C GLU A 67 -22.39 2.99 -4.74
N GLU A 68 -21.44 2.21 -5.26
CA GLU A 68 -20.02 2.52 -5.16
C GLU A 68 -19.68 3.85 -5.85
N LYS A 69 -20.20 4.10 -7.05
CA LYS A 69 -19.99 5.38 -7.76
C LYS A 69 -20.57 6.55 -6.95
N GLN A 70 -21.73 6.38 -6.34
CA GLN A 70 -22.35 7.39 -5.48
C GLN A 70 -21.54 7.65 -4.21
N LEU A 71 -21.02 6.61 -3.54
CA LEU A 71 -20.17 6.76 -2.36
C LEU A 71 -18.86 7.52 -2.68
N ILE A 72 -18.24 7.22 -3.82
CA ILE A 72 -17.02 7.91 -4.26
C ILE A 72 -17.33 9.38 -4.57
N THR A 73 -18.28 9.63 -5.47
CA THR A 73 -18.58 10.99 -5.93
C THR A 73 -19.18 11.86 -4.82
N GLY A 74 -20.01 11.27 -3.96
CA GLY A 74 -20.62 11.94 -2.81
C GLY A 74 -19.59 12.37 -1.76
N LEU A 75 -18.62 11.51 -1.43
CA LEU A 75 -17.52 11.91 -0.54
C LEU A 75 -16.62 12.93 -1.23
N TRP A 76 -16.23 12.67 -2.49
CA TRP A 76 -15.33 13.53 -3.25
C TRP A 76 -15.84 14.98 -3.37
N GLY A 77 -17.15 15.18 -3.52
CA GLY A 77 -17.76 16.51 -3.56
C GLY A 77 -17.56 17.35 -2.28
N LYS A 78 -17.15 16.72 -1.17
CA LYS A 78 -16.85 17.38 0.10
C LYS A 78 -15.34 17.55 0.35
N VAL A 79 -14.48 16.94 -0.46
CA VAL A 79 -13.03 16.91 -0.25
C VAL A 79 -12.40 18.27 -0.55
N ASN A 80 -11.70 18.83 0.44
CA ASN A 80 -10.78 19.94 0.19
C ASN A 80 -9.47 19.38 -0.40
N VAL A 81 -9.34 19.47 -1.71
CA VAL A 81 -8.21 18.89 -2.46
C VAL A 81 -6.84 19.41 -1.99
N ALA A 82 -6.75 20.68 -1.61
CA ALA A 82 -5.50 21.26 -1.17
C ALA A 82 -5.10 20.74 0.22
N GLU A 83 -6.05 20.76 1.15
CA GLU A 83 -5.85 20.37 2.54
C GLU A 83 -5.62 18.86 2.68
N CYS A 84 -6.55 18.04 2.21
CA CYS A 84 -6.42 16.59 2.30
C CYS A 84 -5.20 16.07 1.51
N GLY A 85 -4.88 16.71 0.38
CA GLY A 85 -3.76 16.30 -0.47
C GLY A 85 -2.42 16.62 0.17
N GLY A 86 -2.28 17.83 0.70
CA GLY A 86 -1.10 18.24 1.45
C GLY A 86 -0.89 17.40 2.71
N GLU A 87 -1.96 17.12 3.45
CA GLU A 87 -1.92 16.26 4.63
C GLU A 87 -1.52 14.82 4.28
N ALA A 88 -2.09 14.24 3.22
CA ALA A 88 -1.76 12.89 2.79
C ALA A 88 -0.28 12.75 2.41
N LEU A 89 0.27 13.71 1.65
CA LEU A 89 1.69 13.68 1.31
C LEU A 89 2.58 13.90 2.54
N ALA A 90 2.21 14.82 3.44
CA ALA A 90 2.96 15.03 4.67
C ALA A 90 2.99 13.76 5.54
N ARG A 91 1.85 13.08 5.71
CA ARG A 91 1.75 11.82 6.47
C ARG A 91 2.57 10.70 5.81
N LEU A 92 2.57 10.57 4.48
CA LEU A 92 3.44 9.62 3.77
C LEU A 92 4.91 9.84 4.14
N LEU A 93 5.39 11.09 4.06
CA LEU A 93 6.79 11.42 4.33
C LEU A 93 7.19 11.23 5.81
N ILE A 94 6.24 11.34 6.73
CA ILE A 94 6.46 11.15 8.18
C ILE A 94 6.43 9.67 8.57
N VAL A 95 5.39 8.95 8.13
CA VAL A 95 5.15 7.54 8.50
C VAL A 95 6.11 6.62 7.76
N TYR A 96 6.45 6.96 6.52
CA TYR A 96 7.32 6.16 5.64
C TYR A 96 8.53 7.00 5.19
N PRO A 97 9.49 7.29 6.10
CA PRO A 97 10.52 8.30 5.87
C PRO A 97 11.48 7.99 4.71
N TRP A 98 11.60 6.73 4.28
CA TRP A 98 12.38 6.38 3.09
C TRP A 98 11.84 7.04 1.80
N THR A 99 10.56 7.41 1.77
CA THR A 99 9.94 8.10 0.63
C THR A 99 10.47 9.51 0.42
N GLN A 100 11.09 10.12 1.45
CA GLN A 100 11.67 11.47 1.36
C GLN A 100 12.79 11.56 0.30
N ARG A 101 13.44 10.44 -0.05
CA ARG A 101 14.50 10.39 -1.08
C ARG A 101 14.03 10.92 -2.44
N PHE A 102 12.74 10.78 -2.76
CA PHE A 102 12.15 11.27 -4.01
C PHE A 102 11.91 12.78 -4.02
N PHE A 103 12.03 13.44 -2.86
CA PHE A 103 11.67 14.83 -2.64
C PHE A 103 12.85 15.69 -2.15
N ALA A 104 14.09 15.31 -2.48
CA ALA A 104 15.29 16.04 -2.05
C ALA A 104 15.28 17.54 -2.42
N SER A 105 14.62 17.92 -3.52
CA SER A 105 14.48 19.32 -3.95
C SER A 105 13.45 20.13 -3.13
N PHE A 106 12.75 19.50 -2.19
CA PHE A 106 11.73 20.15 -1.37
C PHE A 106 12.32 20.90 -0.17
N GLY A 107 13.62 20.79 0.05
CA GLY A 107 14.32 21.48 1.14
C GLY A 107 14.21 20.70 2.44
N ASN A 108 13.91 21.39 3.55
CA ASN A 108 13.91 20.77 4.87
C ASN A 108 12.72 19.80 5.05
N LEU A 109 13.04 18.52 5.26
CA LEU A 109 12.11 17.42 5.58
C LEU A 109 12.54 16.66 6.85
N SER A 110 13.42 17.21 7.69
CA SER A 110 14.09 16.48 8.78
C SER A 110 13.21 16.11 9.98
N GLY A 111 11.96 16.60 10.02
CA GLY A 111 11.04 16.30 11.11
C GLY A 111 9.59 16.65 10.76
N ALA A 112 8.65 16.12 11.54
CA ALA A 112 7.22 16.23 11.25
C ALA A 112 6.73 17.68 11.09
N THR A 113 7.13 18.58 12.00
CA THR A 113 6.77 20.01 11.90
C THR A 113 7.31 20.65 10.62
N ALA A 114 8.54 20.33 10.23
CA ALA A 114 9.13 20.85 9.00
C ALA A 114 8.39 20.33 7.76
N ILE A 115 8.03 19.04 7.74
CA ILE A 115 7.30 18.41 6.63
C ILE A 115 5.88 19.01 6.49
N ILE A 116 5.13 19.10 7.60
CA ILE A 116 3.76 19.63 7.61
C ILE A 116 3.75 21.09 7.13
N GLY A 117 4.70 21.91 7.61
CA GLY A 117 4.83 23.32 7.22
C GLY A 117 5.48 23.56 5.85
N ASN A 118 5.91 22.52 5.13
CA ASN A 118 6.67 22.71 3.89
C ASN A 118 5.74 23.09 2.71
N PRO A 119 5.86 24.28 2.12
CA PRO A 119 4.95 24.72 1.05
C PRO A 119 5.05 23.87 -0.23
N LYS A 120 6.22 23.26 -0.50
CA LYS A 120 6.39 22.36 -1.65
C LYS A 120 5.70 21.03 -1.43
N VAL A 121 5.71 20.50 -0.19
CA VAL A 121 4.92 19.32 0.19
C VAL A 121 3.43 19.62 0.00
N GLN A 122 2.94 20.74 0.54
CA GLN A 122 1.54 21.12 0.39
C GLN A 122 1.12 21.27 -1.08
N ALA A 123 1.93 21.98 -1.88
CA ALA A 123 1.65 22.18 -3.31
C ALA A 123 1.71 20.87 -4.10
N HIS A 124 2.63 19.96 -3.79
CA HIS A 124 2.71 18.68 -4.48
C HIS A 124 1.59 17.73 -4.05
N GLY A 125 1.24 17.69 -2.77
CA GLY A 125 0.11 16.92 -2.26
C GLY A 125 -1.21 17.33 -2.91
N LYS A 126 -1.42 18.64 -3.13
CA LYS A 126 -2.54 19.14 -3.94
C LYS A 126 -2.52 18.57 -5.37
N LYS A 127 -1.36 18.52 -6.04
CA LYS A 127 -1.24 17.94 -7.40
C LYS A 127 -1.58 16.46 -7.41
N VAL A 128 -1.07 15.70 -6.44
CA VAL A 128 -1.40 14.28 -6.27
C VAL A 128 -2.91 14.10 -6.12
N LEU A 129 -3.53 14.80 -5.18
CA LEU A 129 -4.96 14.63 -4.94
C LEU A 129 -5.82 15.17 -6.10
N THR A 130 -5.36 16.21 -6.82
CA THR A 130 -6.02 16.64 -8.07
C THR A 130 -6.04 15.50 -9.10
N SER A 131 -4.95 14.73 -9.22
CA SER A 131 -4.89 13.56 -10.11
C SER A 131 -5.87 12.45 -9.70
N PHE A 132 -6.05 12.21 -8.39
CA PHE A 132 -7.12 11.33 -7.90
C PHE A 132 -8.52 11.83 -8.31
N GLY A 133 -8.73 13.14 -8.40
CA GLY A 133 -9.96 13.71 -8.95
C GLY A 133 -10.24 13.31 -10.40
N GLU A 134 -9.20 13.15 -11.21
CA GLU A 134 -9.34 12.63 -12.58
C GLU A 134 -9.70 11.13 -12.59
N ALA A 135 -9.26 10.37 -11.58
CA ALA A 135 -9.73 8.99 -11.36
C ALA A 135 -11.22 8.95 -11.03
N VAL A 136 -11.68 9.83 -10.12
CA VAL A 136 -13.09 9.93 -9.70
C VAL A 136 -14.00 10.31 -10.87
N LYS A 137 -13.53 11.17 -11.77
CA LYS A 137 -14.28 11.51 -13.00
C LYS A 137 -14.34 10.37 -14.01
N ASN A 138 -13.35 9.47 -14.00
CA ASN A 138 -13.16 8.43 -15.01
C ASN A 138 -13.02 7.04 -14.37
N LEU A 139 -13.96 6.66 -13.49
CA LEU A 139 -13.87 5.43 -12.68
C LEU A 139 -13.73 4.14 -13.49
N ASP A 140 -14.36 4.07 -14.66
CA ASP A 140 -14.28 2.91 -15.55
C ASP A 140 -13.03 2.95 -16.46
N GLY A 141 -12.33 4.09 -16.51
CA GLY A 141 -11.19 4.38 -17.39
C GLY A 141 -9.84 4.58 -16.69
N ILE A 142 -9.75 4.27 -15.39
CA ILE A 142 -8.58 4.60 -14.53
C ILE A 142 -7.25 4.15 -15.15
N LYS A 143 -7.17 2.95 -15.72
CA LYS A 143 -5.95 2.44 -16.37
C LYS A 143 -5.41 3.40 -17.43
N ASN A 144 -6.28 3.96 -18.26
CA ASN A 144 -5.91 4.88 -19.33
C ASN A 144 -5.59 6.27 -18.78
N THR A 145 -6.37 6.74 -17.80
CA THR A 145 -6.17 8.04 -17.13
C THR A 145 -4.76 8.18 -16.53
N PHE A 146 -4.20 7.10 -15.98
CA PHE A 146 -2.90 7.12 -15.31
C PHE A 146 -1.73 6.62 -16.18
N SER A 147 -1.92 6.31 -17.46
CA SER A 147 -0.87 5.72 -18.30
C SER A 147 0.40 6.60 -18.36
N ALA A 148 0.24 7.90 -18.65
CA ALA A 148 1.38 8.83 -18.70
C ALA A 148 2.05 9.04 -17.34
N LEU A 149 1.27 9.02 -16.25
CA LEU A 149 1.79 9.09 -14.89
C LEU A 149 2.56 7.82 -14.52
N SER A 150 2.11 6.65 -14.96
CA SER A 150 2.82 5.38 -14.77
C SER A 150 4.20 5.41 -15.41
N GLU A 151 4.30 5.87 -16.67
CA GLU A 151 5.58 6.02 -17.38
C GLU A 151 6.51 7.00 -16.65
N LEU A 152 5.99 8.15 -16.20
CA LEU A 152 6.79 9.11 -15.44
C LEU A 152 7.37 8.50 -14.15
N HIS A 153 6.55 7.81 -13.37
CA HIS A 153 6.99 7.26 -12.09
C HIS A 153 7.94 6.07 -12.27
N CYS A 154 7.75 5.28 -13.32
CA CYS A 154 8.62 4.17 -13.69
C CYS A 154 9.96 4.67 -14.24
N ASP A 155 9.94 5.34 -15.39
CA ASP A 155 11.13 5.56 -16.21
C ASP A 155 11.99 6.74 -15.74
N LYS A 156 11.40 7.69 -15.02
CA LYS A 156 12.09 8.91 -14.58
C LYS A 156 12.31 8.93 -13.08
N LEU A 157 11.25 8.67 -12.31
CA LEU A 157 11.32 8.79 -10.86
C LEU A 157 11.79 7.52 -10.16
N HIS A 158 11.72 6.36 -10.83
CA HIS A 158 12.10 5.05 -10.30
C HIS A 158 11.46 4.78 -8.93
N VAL A 159 10.18 5.13 -8.79
CA VAL A 159 9.43 4.92 -7.55
C VAL A 159 9.08 3.45 -7.44
N ASP A 160 9.36 2.81 -6.31
CA ASP A 160 8.91 1.42 -6.11
C ASP A 160 7.37 1.38 -6.07
N PRO A 161 6.70 0.51 -6.86
CA PRO A 161 5.24 0.42 -6.92
C PRO A 161 4.54 0.25 -5.57
N GLU A 162 5.22 -0.35 -4.58
CA GLU A 162 4.66 -0.51 -3.24
C GLU A 162 4.33 0.84 -2.58
N ASN A 163 5.09 1.90 -2.89
CA ASN A 163 4.83 3.24 -2.35
C ASN A 163 3.50 3.84 -2.83
N PHE A 164 2.95 3.38 -3.97
CA PHE A 164 1.62 3.81 -4.39
C PHE A 164 0.52 3.27 -3.48
N ARG A 165 0.67 2.02 -3.00
CA ARG A 165 -0.26 1.44 -2.03
C ARG A 165 -0.20 2.18 -0.70
N LEU A 166 1.00 2.46 -0.20
CA LEU A 166 1.21 3.21 1.04
C LEU A 166 0.55 4.59 0.99
N LEU A 167 0.69 5.32 -0.13
CA LEU A 167 0.02 6.60 -0.31
C LEU A 167 -1.51 6.44 -0.35
N GLY A 168 -2.02 5.38 -0.98
CA GLY A 168 -3.44 5.05 -0.99
C GLY A 168 -4.01 4.81 0.41
N ASP A 169 -3.30 4.03 1.24
CA ASP A 169 -3.70 3.75 2.62
C ASP A 169 -3.69 5.02 3.47
N ILE A 170 -2.66 5.87 3.33
CA ILE A 170 -2.59 7.17 4.00
C ILE A 170 -3.75 8.07 3.57
N LEU A 171 -4.12 8.08 2.28
CA LEU A 171 -5.27 8.85 1.81
C LEU A 171 -6.57 8.38 2.46
N VAL A 172 -6.79 7.07 2.56
CA VAL A 172 -7.97 6.51 3.26
C VAL A 172 -8.00 6.96 4.73
N ILE A 173 -6.86 6.96 5.42
CA ILE A 173 -6.75 7.44 6.81
C ILE A 173 -7.09 8.93 6.91
N VAL A 174 -6.59 9.76 5.98
CA VAL A 174 -6.90 11.21 5.95
C VAL A 174 -8.40 11.42 5.73
N LEU A 175 -9.01 10.74 4.75
CA LEU A 175 -10.44 10.86 4.50
C LEU A 175 -11.27 10.42 5.71
N ALA A 176 -10.89 9.34 6.39
CA ALA A 176 -11.56 8.91 7.63
C ALA A 176 -11.48 9.97 8.74
N ALA A 177 -10.32 10.64 8.88
CA ALA A 177 -10.13 11.68 9.89
C ALA A 177 -10.98 12.94 9.60
N HIS A 178 -11.12 13.33 8.33
CA HIS A 178 -11.88 14.51 7.92
C HIS A 178 -13.40 14.27 7.89
N PHE A 179 -13.83 13.06 7.54
CA PHE A 179 -15.24 12.75 7.25
C PHE A 179 -15.86 11.74 8.21
N THR A 180 -15.30 11.55 9.40
CA THR A 180 -15.75 10.64 10.48
C THR A 180 -17.14 9.98 10.33
N LYS A 181 -18.22 10.77 10.36
CA LYS A 181 -19.61 10.27 10.25
C LYS A 181 -20.02 9.80 8.85
N ASP A 182 -19.51 10.47 7.82
CA ASP A 182 -19.77 10.18 6.41
C ASP A 182 -18.89 9.02 5.89
N PHE A 183 -17.75 8.76 6.54
CA PHE A 183 -16.79 7.71 6.18
C PHE A 183 -17.17 6.36 6.81
N THR A 184 -18.36 5.86 6.43
CA THR A 184 -18.88 4.58 6.90
C THR A 184 -18.02 3.40 6.43
N PRO A 185 -18.15 2.19 7.02
CA PRO A 185 -17.41 1.01 6.56
C PRO A 185 -17.59 0.69 5.07
N ALA A 186 -18.80 0.92 4.53
CA ALA A 186 -19.07 0.76 3.11
C ALA A 186 -18.30 1.81 2.28
N CYS A 187 -18.33 3.08 2.70
CA CYS A 187 -17.55 4.14 2.05
C CYS A 187 -16.05 3.82 2.09
N GLN A 188 -15.51 3.40 3.23
CA GLN A 188 -14.13 2.99 3.38
C GLN A 188 -13.76 1.85 2.44
N ALA A 189 -14.57 0.79 2.35
CA ALA A 189 -14.33 -0.34 1.45
C ALA A 189 -14.29 0.11 -0.02
N THR A 190 -15.22 0.98 -0.42
CA THR A 190 -15.25 1.55 -1.78
C THR A 190 -14.03 2.42 -2.08
N TRP A 191 -13.61 3.27 -1.13
CA TRP A 191 -12.41 4.10 -1.29
C TRP A 191 -11.12 3.27 -1.28
N GLN A 192 -11.07 2.20 -0.48
CA GLN A 192 -9.97 1.23 -0.50
C GLN A 192 -9.84 0.54 -1.86
N LYS A 193 -10.98 0.12 -2.45
CA LYS A 193 -11.03 -0.39 -3.82
C LYS A 193 -10.48 0.65 -4.81
N LEU A 194 -10.91 1.91 -4.71
CA LEU A 194 -10.45 2.98 -5.61
C LEU A 194 -8.94 3.20 -5.55
N VAL A 195 -8.39 3.39 -4.34
CA VAL A 195 -6.93 3.63 -4.20
C VAL A 195 -6.12 2.41 -4.63
N GLY A 196 -6.64 1.20 -4.43
CA GLY A 196 -6.04 -0.03 -4.94
C GLY A 196 -5.97 -0.07 -6.47
N LEU A 197 -7.03 0.38 -7.16
CA LEU A 197 -7.02 0.49 -8.63
C LEU A 197 -6.08 1.56 -9.14
N VAL A 198 -6.03 2.72 -8.47
CA VAL A 198 -5.09 3.79 -8.85
C VAL A 198 -3.66 3.31 -8.69
N ALA A 199 -3.32 2.65 -7.57
CA ALA A 199 -2.01 2.06 -7.36
C ALA A 199 -1.66 1.02 -8.45
N HIS A 200 -2.60 0.13 -8.78
CA HIS A 200 -2.41 -0.85 -9.85
C HIS A 200 -2.23 -0.19 -11.23
N ALA A 201 -2.99 0.88 -11.53
CA ALA A 201 -2.86 1.62 -12.78
C ALA A 201 -1.50 2.34 -12.89
N LEU A 202 -1.00 2.91 -11.78
CA LEU A 202 0.34 3.54 -11.72
C LEU A 202 1.47 2.52 -11.84
N ALA A 203 1.28 1.29 -11.38
CA ALA A 203 2.26 0.21 -11.47
C ALA A 203 2.30 -0.49 -12.84
N ARG A 204 1.38 -0.18 -13.77
CA ARG A 204 1.23 -0.96 -15.02
C ARG A 204 2.46 -1.02 -15.91
N LYS A 205 3.32 0.02 -15.93
CA LYS A 205 4.51 0.07 -16.80
C LYS A 205 5.74 -0.59 -16.19
N TYR A 206 5.66 -1.06 -14.94
CA TYR A 206 6.75 -1.75 -14.26
C TYR A 206 6.86 -3.24 -14.63
N HIS A 207 5.85 -3.77 -15.34
CA HIS A 207 5.72 -5.16 -15.78
C HIS A 207 5.24 -5.20 -17.23
#